data_AF-A0A6N0ZDW0-F1
#
_entry.id   AF-A0A6N0ZDW0-F1
#
_cell.length_a   1.000
_cell.length_b   1.000
_cell.length_c   1.000
_cell.angle_alpha   90.00
_cell.angle_beta   90.00
_cell.angle_gamma   90.00
#
_symmetry.space_group_name_H-M   'P 1'
#
loop_
_entity.id
_entity.type
_entity.pdbx_description
1 polymer ?
#
loop_
_entity_poly.entity_id
_entity_poly.type
_entity_poly.pdbx_seq_one_letter_code
_entity_poly.pdbx_strand_id
1 'polypeptide(L)'
;MLDFNHQPRLHERFTQVIDQALDAERAHQMPRQYLGASRLGVSCERALQFEYAGAPVDPGKGFSGRTLRIFEVGHALEDLAIRWLRLSGFDLHTRRRDGSQFGFSVAGARIQGHVDGVIADGPADLGLVFPSLWECKTMNDKSWRETVKKGVAVAKPVYAAQIAVYQAYMEAAIPGISTHPALFTAINKDTQELWFELVPFDGGLAQRMSDRAVRVIQATEAGELLPRGFVDPNHFECNWCDWQERCQRVGGGR
;
A
#
# COMPACT_ATOMS: atom_id res chain seq x y z
N MET A 1 7.76 22.00 -27.85
CA MET A 1 8.96 22.81 -28.13
C MET A 1 9.84 22.69 -26.90
N LEU A 2 10.96 21.99 -26.97
CA LEU A 2 11.88 21.87 -25.83
C LEU A 2 12.58 23.22 -25.67
N ASP A 3 12.41 23.87 -24.52
CA ASP A 3 13.10 25.12 -24.20
C ASP A 3 14.52 24.80 -23.74
N PHE A 4 15.45 24.78 -24.70
CA PHE A 4 16.87 24.57 -24.43
C PHE A 4 17.54 25.77 -23.71
N ASN A 5 16.79 26.85 -23.45
CA ASN A 5 17.25 28.01 -22.69
C ASN A 5 16.66 28.08 -21.27
N HIS A 6 15.92 27.06 -20.82
CA HIS A 6 15.41 27.05 -19.45
C HIS A 6 16.56 26.95 -18.46
N GLN A 7 16.91 28.09 -17.85
CA GLN A 7 17.80 28.12 -16.71
C GLN A 7 17.00 27.83 -15.45
N PRO A 8 17.33 26.75 -14.69
CA PRO A 8 16.59 26.41 -13.50
C PRO A 8 16.62 27.59 -12.51
N ARG A 9 15.44 28.06 -12.13
CA ARG A 9 15.25 29.06 -11.10
C ARG A 9 15.74 28.51 -9.76
N LEU A 10 16.03 29.40 -8.81
CA LEU A 10 16.56 29.02 -7.50
C LEU A 10 15.79 27.87 -6.83
N HIS A 11 14.45 27.94 -6.81
CA HIS A 11 13.61 26.90 -6.19
C HIS A 11 13.70 25.53 -6.90
N GLU A 12 13.88 25.51 -8.23
CA GLU A 12 14.05 24.28 -9.00
C GLU A 12 15.40 23.62 -8.65
N ARG A 13 16.46 24.43 -8.54
CA ARG A 13 17.78 23.93 -8.13
C ARG A 13 17.77 23.34 -6.71
N PHE A 14 17.14 24.02 -5.76
CA PHE A 14 17.01 23.50 -4.38
C PHE A 14 16.22 22.18 -4.36
N THR A 15 15.11 22.11 -5.11
CA THR A 15 14.32 20.88 -5.23
C THR A 15 15.15 19.76 -5.85
N GLN A 16 15.92 20.05 -6.90
CA GLN A 16 16.78 19.07 -7.56
C GLN A 16 17.86 18.51 -6.63
N VAL A 17 18.52 19.37 -5.82
CA VAL A 17 19.52 18.92 -4.85
C VAL A 17 18.90 18.01 -3.78
N ILE A 18 17.68 18.32 -3.32
CA ILE A 18 16.95 17.46 -2.38
C ILE A 18 16.55 16.13 -3.05
N ASP A 19 16.00 16.18 -4.26
CA ASP A 19 15.60 14.98 -5.02
C ASP A 19 16.81 14.04 -5.21
N GLN A 20 17.97 14.59 -5.58
CA GLN A 20 19.22 13.82 -5.71
C GLN A 20 19.69 13.18 -4.40
N ALA A 21 19.54 13.88 -3.27
CA ALA A 21 19.89 13.34 -1.96
C ALA A 21 18.97 12.18 -1.57
N LEU A 22 17.66 12.32 -1.80
CA LEU A 22 16.66 11.27 -1.54
C LEU A 22 16.86 10.06 -2.45
N ASP A 23 17.19 10.27 -3.72
CA ASP A 23 17.52 9.19 -4.66
C ASP A 23 18.77 8.43 -4.21
N ALA A 24 19.81 9.14 -3.79
CA ALA A 24 21.04 8.55 -3.26
C ALA A 24 20.77 7.76 -1.98
N GLU A 25 19.98 8.28 -1.04
CA GLU A 25 19.58 7.55 0.17
C GLU A 25 18.82 6.27 -0.19
N ARG A 26 17.83 6.36 -1.08
CA ARG A 26 17.04 5.22 -1.52
C ARG A 26 17.87 4.15 -2.24
N ALA A 27 18.91 4.53 -2.97
CA ALA A 27 19.80 3.59 -3.65
C ALA A 27 20.52 2.61 -2.68
N HIS A 28 20.62 2.96 -1.40
CA HIS A 28 21.17 2.08 -0.36
C HIS A 28 20.15 1.09 0.20
N GLN A 29 18.86 1.23 -0.12
CA GLN A 29 17.82 0.33 0.34
C GLN A 29 17.77 -0.93 -0.53
N MET A 30 17.78 -2.09 0.10
CA MET A 30 17.59 -3.35 -0.62
C MET A 30 16.15 -3.43 -1.16
N PRO A 31 15.97 -3.71 -2.45
CA PRO A 31 14.64 -4.01 -3.00
C PRO A 31 14.02 -5.20 -2.25
N ARG A 32 12.71 -5.12 -2.01
CA ARG A 32 11.96 -6.23 -1.41
C ARG A 32 12.01 -7.42 -2.37
N GLN A 33 12.23 -8.62 -1.80
CA GLN A 33 12.28 -9.88 -2.55
C GLN A 33 11.00 -10.72 -2.36
N TYR A 34 9.91 -10.07 -1.95
CA TYR A 34 8.64 -10.69 -1.64
C TYR A 34 7.50 -9.86 -2.23
N LEU A 35 6.38 -10.51 -2.53
CA LEU A 35 5.14 -9.85 -2.89
C LEU A 35 4.47 -9.31 -1.63
N GLY A 36 4.39 -7.99 -1.53
CA GLY A 36 3.78 -7.33 -0.39
C GLY A 36 2.27 -7.55 -0.36
N ALA A 37 1.73 -7.98 0.79
CA ALA A 37 0.30 -8.23 0.94
C ALA A 37 -0.56 -6.96 0.73
N SER A 38 0.00 -5.76 0.96
CA SER A 38 -0.64 -4.48 0.64
C SER A 38 -0.83 -4.23 -0.87
N ARG A 39 -0.23 -5.05 -1.72
CA ARG A 39 -0.30 -4.93 -3.18
C ARG A 39 -1.35 -5.85 -3.79
N LEU A 40 -1.79 -6.89 -3.07
CA LEU A 40 -2.62 -7.96 -3.65
C LEU A 40 -3.96 -7.47 -4.21
N GLY A 41 -4.46 -6.33 -3.74
CA GLY A 41 -5.68 -5.70 -4.24
C GLY A 41 -5.52 -4.80 -5.48
N VAL A 42 -4.30 -4.62 -6.03
CA VAL A 42 -4.08 -3.89 -7.30
C VAL A 42 -4.89 -4.55 -8.41
N SER A 43 -5.53 -3.85 -9.35
CA SER A 43 -6.44 -4.52 -10.30
C SER A 43 -5.76 -5.49 -11.30
N CYS A 44 -4.51 -5.26 -11.68
CA CYS A 44 -3.82 -6.02 -12.74
C CYS A 44 -2.80 -7.04 -12.17
N GLU A 45 -3.01 -8.35 -12.41
CA GLU A 45 -2.08 -9.41 -12.01
C GLU A 45 -0.73 -9.35 -12.73
N ARG A 46 -0.71 -9.01 -14.03
CA ARG A 46 0.56 -8.83 -14.75
C ARG A 46 1.41 -7.69 -14.15
N ALA A 47 0.79 -6.64 -13.62
CA ALA A 47 1.53 -5.58 -12.93
C ALA A 47 2.16 -6.11 -11.63
N LEU A 48 1.42 -6.91 -10.84
CA LEU A 48 1.97 -7.58 -9.65
C LEU A 48 3.10 -8.56 -10.01
N GLN A 49 2.98 -9.26 -11.12
CA GLN A 49 4.04 -10.12 -11.63
C GLN A 49 5.30 -9.33 -12.00
N PHE A 50 5.18 -8.20 -12.71
CA PHE A 50 6.33 -7.35 -12.99
C PHE A 50 6.97 -6.80 -11.71
N GLU A 51 6.16 -6.40 -10.73
CA GLU A 51 6.62 -5.97 -9.42
C GLU A 51 7.40 -7.08 -8.71
N TYR A 52 6.82 -8.29 -8.62
CA TYR A 52 7.44 -9.45 -7.97
C TYR A 52 8.71 -9.94 -8.68
N ALA A 53 8.73 -9.94 -10.00
CA ALA A 53 9.89 -10.34 -10.80
C ALA A 53 11.03 -9.32 -10.80
N GLY A 54 10.83 -8.13 -10.21
CA GLY A 54 11.80 -7.03 -10.28
C GLY A 54 12.00 -6.51 -11.70
N ALA A 55 10.97 -6.56 -12.54
CA ALA A 55 11.07 -6.10 -13.92
C ALA A 55 11.34 -4.59 -13.95
N PRO A 56 12.31 -4.11 -14.76
CA PRO A 56 12.56 -2.68 -14.90
C PRO A 56 11.29 -1.94 -15.33
N VAL A 57 10.96 -0.87 -14.58
CA VAL A 57 9.90 0.09 -14.92
C VAL A 57 10.24 0.83 -16.21
N ASP A 58 9.23 1.43 -16.84
CA ASP A 58 9.42 2.23 -18.05
C ASP A 58 10.23 3.51 -17.78
N PRO A 59 10.90 4.08 -18.80
CA PRO A 59 11.67 5.31 -18.64
C PRO A 59 10.84 6.43 -18.01
N GLY A 60 11.38 7.05 -16.95
CA GLY A 60 10.69 8.13 -16.22
C GLY A 60 9.56 7.68 -15.28
N LYS A 61 9.25 6.38 -15.19
CA LYS A 61 8.30 5.81 -14.21
C LYS A 61 8.94 5.36 -12.89
N GLY A 62 10.25 5.60 -12.73
CA GLY A 62 10.92 5.45 -11.43
C GLY A 62 10.32 6.37 -10.38
N PHE A 63 10.65 6.11 -9.11
CA PHE A 63 10.26 7.02 -8.03
C PHE A 63 10.87 8.41 -8.26
N SER A 64 10.02 9.43 -8.38
CA SER A 64 10.47 10.81 -8.36
C SER A 64 10.79 11.24 -6.93
N GLY A 65 11.67 12.22 -6.72
CA GLY A 65 11.90 12.79 -5.38
C GLY A 65 10.63 13.35 -4.74
N ARG A 66 9.67 13.83 -5.55
CA ARG A 66 8.31 14.15 -5.08
C ARG A 66 7.59 12.93 -4.49
N THR A 67 7.66 11.77 -5.16
CA THR A 67 7.06 10.52 -4.67
C THR A 67 7.70 10.07 -3.36
N LEU A 68 9.03 10.20 -3.24
CA LEU A 68 9.76 9.88 -2.01
C LEU A 68 9.28 10.72 -0.83
N ARG A 69 9.20 12.05 -1.00
CA ARG A 69 8.63 12.95 0.02
C ARG A 69 7.19 12.61 0.38
N ILE A 70 6.37 12.20 -0.60
CA ILE A 70 4.98 11.80 -0.33
C ILE A 70 4.94 10.61 0.64
N PHE A 71 5.85 9.64 0.52
CA PHE A 71 5.93 8.52 1.46
C PHE A 71 6.45 8.94 2.83
N GLU A 72 7.50 9.76 2.89
CA GLU A 72 8.04 10.27 4.16
C GLU A 72 7.00 11.05 4.96
N VAL A 73 6.26 11.96 4.30
CA VAL A 73 5.14 12.67 4.92
C VAL A 73 4.06 11.69 5.37
N GLY A 74 3.82 10.62 4.60
CA GLY A 74 2.93 9.53 5.00
C GLY A 74 3.33 8.90 6.32
N HIS A 75 4.60 8.49 6.46
CA HIS A 75 5.14 7.89 7.69
C HIS A 75 5.08 8.87 8.87
N ALA A 76 5.42 10.14 8.67
CA ALA A 76 5.36 11.16 9.73
C ALA A 76 3.92 11.36 10.24
N LEU A 77 2.93 11.33 9.35
CA LEU A 77 1.51 11.43 9.73
C LEU A 77 1.01 10.15 10.40
N GLU A 78 1.52 8.97 10.04
CA GLU A 78 1.24 7.72 10.74
C GLU A 78 1.75 7.77 12.18
N ASP A 79 2.99 8.23 12.40
CA ASP A 79 3.55 8.43 13.75
C ASP A 79 2.69 9.40 14.60
N LEU A 80 2.18 10.45 13.97
CA LEU A 80 1.24 11.38 14.61
C LEU A 80 -0.09 10.70 14.94
N ALA A 81 -0.65 9.88 14.05
CA ALA A 81 -1.86 9.11 14.28
C ALA A 81 -1.72 8.16 15.47
N ILE A 82 -0.59 7.43 15.53
CA ILE A 82 -0.25 6.56 16.66
C ILE A 82 -0.27 7.36 17.97
N ARG A 83 0.39 8.52 17.97
CA ARG A 83 0.44 9.42 19.14
C ARG A 83 -0.97 9.90 19.52
N TRP A 84 -1.79 10.32 18.58
CA TRP A 84 -3.14 10.83 18.84
C TRP A 84 -4.06 9.74 19.40
N LEU A 85 -4.03 8.53 18.85
CA LEU A 85 -4.81 7.39 19.37
C LEU A 85 -4.42 7.06 20.81
N ARG A 86 -3.11 6.95 21.09
CA ARG A 86 -2.63 6.69 22.47
C ARG A 86 -3.03 7.80 23.44
N LEU A 87 -2.89 9.06 23.04
CA LEU A 87 -3.34 10.20 23.86
C LEU A 87 -4.85 10.20 24.12
N SER A 88 -5.62 9.61 23.20
CA SER A 88 -7.07 9.47 23.31
C SER A 88 -7.50 8.23 24.11
N GLY A 89 -6.56 7.52 24.73
CA GLY A 89 -6.84 6.39 25.63
C GLY A 89 -6.91 5.02 24.95
N PHE A 90 -6.47 4.90 23.68
CA PHE A 90 -6.35 3.58 23.04
C PHE A 90 -5.07 2.85 23.47
N ASP A 91 -5.20 1.57 23.81
CA ASP A 91 -4.06 0.65 23.95
C ASP A 91 -3.65 0.12 22.56
N LEU A 92 -2.84 0.92 21.87
CA LEU A 92 -2.38 0.65 20.51
C LEU A 92 -0.95 0.08 20.52
N HIS A 93 -0.83 -1.17 20.07
CA HIS A 93 0.44 -1.85 19.84
C HIS A 93 0.86 -1.76 18.36
N THR A 94 2.00 -1.13 18.09
CA THR A 94 2.55 -0.97 16.73
C THR A 94 3.79 -1.84 16.48
N ARG A 95 4.30 -2.48 17.54
CA ARG A 95 5.46 -3.38 17.52
C ARG A 95 5.26 -4.52 18.51
N ARG A 96 5.88 -5.66 18.22
CA ARG A 96 6.00 -6.80 19.12
C ARG A 96 6.92 -6.47 20.30
N ARG A 97 6.93 -7.32 21.32
CA ARG A 97 7.77 -7.17 22.52
C ARG A 97 9.28 -7.12 22.20
N ASP A 98 9.70 -7.76 21.12
CA ASP A 98 11.09 -7.75 20.62
C ASP A 98 11.43 -6.52 19.76
N GLY A 99 10.49 -5.58 19.60
CA GLY A 99 10.66 -4.37 18.80
C GLY A 99 10.43 -4.55 17.29
N SER A 100 10.16 -5.77 16.82
CA SER A 100 9.81 -6.04 15.43
C SER A 100 8.40 -5.58 15.08
N GLN A 101 8.14 -5.29 13.80
CA GLN A 101 6.79 -4.95 13.33
C GLN A 101 5.85 -6.14 13.44
N PHE A 102 4.57 -5.87 13.69
CA PHE A 102 3.55 -6.91 13.55
C PHE A 102 3.38 -7.25 12.07
N GLY A 103 3.40 -8.54 11.77
CA GLY A 103 3.28 -9.00 10.39
C GLY A 103 3.30 -10.52 10.29
N PHE A 104 3.28 -10.98 9.05
CA PHE A 104 3.35 -12.40 8.69
C PHE A 104 4.29 -12.60 7.51
N SER A 105 4.79 -13.83 7.41
CA SER A 105 5.62 -14.30 6.31
C SER A 105 5.16 -15.71 5.94
N VAL A 106 4.68 -15.88 4.72
CA VAL A 106 4.10 -17.13 4.23
C VAL A 106 4.63 -17.48 2.84
N ALA A 107 4.26 -18.66 2.34
CA ALA A 107 4.74 -19.19 1.06
C ALA A 107 6.28 -19.14 0.94
N GLY A 108 6.99 -19.61 1.97
CA GLY A 108 8.46 -19.58 1.98
C GLY A 108 9.04 -18.16 1.90
N ALA A 109 8.46 -17.23 2.66
CA ALA A 109 8.80 -15.80 2.70
C ALA A 109 8.55 -15.01 1.41
N ARG A 110 7.89 -15.60 0.41
CA ARG A 110 7.52 -14.91 -0.84
C ARG A 110 6.33 -13.98 -0.71
N ILE A 111 5.52 -14.13 0.33
CA ILE A 111 4.43 -13.19 0.67
C ILE A 111 4.64 -12.70 2.08
N GLN A 112 4.66 -11.38 2.26
CA GLN A 112 4.81 -10.76 3.58
C GLN A 112 3.87 -9.56 3.72
N GLY A 113 3.41 -9.33 4.93
CA GLY A 113 2.57 -8.19 5.30
C GLY A 113 2.98 -7.64 6.65
N HIS A 114 2.88 -6.33 6.81
CA HIS A 114 3.15 -5.62 8.05
C HIS A 114 1.92 -4.75 8.35
N VAL A 115 1.36 -4.90 9.54
CA VAL A 115 0.19 -4.12 9.97
C VAL A 115 0.67 -2.87 10.70
N ASP A 116 -0.06 -1.77 10.58
CA ASP A 116 0.31 -0.50 11.23
C ASP A 116 0.14 -0.61 12.75
N GLY A 117 -0.88 -1.36 13.20
CA GLY A 117 -0.98 -1.74 14.60
C GLY A 117 -2.18 -2.63 14.94
N VAL A 118 -2.28 -2.94 16.23
CA VAL A 118 -3.37 -3.71 16.82
C VAL A 118 -3.83 -2.99 18.08
N ILE A 119 -5.14 -2.77 18.17
CA ILE A 119 -5.78 -2.13 19.30
C ILE A 119 -6.29 -3.23 20.24
N ALA A 120 -5.83 -3.20 21.49
CA ALA A 120 -6.19 -4.17 22.53
C ALA A 120 -7.28 -3.66 23.48
N ASP A 121 -7.39 -2.34 23.63
CA ASP A 121 -8.40 -1.67 24.46
C ASP A 121 -8.58 -0.20 24.01
N GLY A 122 -9.65 0.44 24.46
CA GLY A 122 -9.92 1.85 24.16
C GLY A 122 -11.21 2.39 24.78
N PRO A 123 -11.56 3.65 24.51
CA PRO A 123 -12.75 4.27 25.06
C PRO A 123 -14.04 3.50 24.75
N ALA A 124 -14.77 3.10 25.80
CA ALA A 124 -15.93 2.21 25.69
C ALA A 124 -17.11 2.82 24.91
N ASP A 125 -17.20 4.15 24.86
CA ASP A 125 -18.22 4.91 24.13
C ASP A 125 -18.07 4.84 22.60
N LEU A 126 -16.92 4.40 22.10
CA LEU A 126 -16.67 4.27 20.66
C LEU A 126 -17.11 2.92 20.06
N GLY A 127 -17.48 1.94 20.90
CA GLY A 127 -18.08 0.68 20.44
C GLY A 127 -17.16 -0.26 19.66
N LEU A 128 -15.83 -0.15 19.83
CA LEU A 128 -14.88 -1.10 19.27
C LEU A 128 -14.95 -2.45 20.00
N VAL A 129 -14.58 -3.52 19.30
CA VAL A 129 -14.43 -4.87 19.85
C VAL A 129 -12.99 -5.30 19.66
N PHE A 130 -12.35 -5.81 20.72
CA PHE A 130 -10.92 -6.08 20.73
C PHE A 130 -10.59 -7.58 20.69
N PRO A 131 -9.46 -7.98 20.07
CA PRO A 131 -8.50 -7.13 19.39
C PRO A 131 -9.01 -6.65 18.02
N SER A 132 -8.68 -5.41 17.65
CA SER A 132 -8.95 -4.84 16.32
C SER A 132 -7.65 -4.55 15.59
N LEU A 133 -7.55 -4.96 14.33
CA LEU A 133 -6.49 -4.50 13.45
C LEU A 133 -6.65 -3.00 13.19
N TRP A 134 -5.56 -2.25 13.19
CA TRP A 134 -5.54 -0.84 12.81
C TRP A 134 -4.71 -0.64 11.56
N GLU A 135 -5.27 0.09 10.59
CA GLU A 135 -4.63 0.46 9.33
C GLU A 135 -4.84 1.95 9.07
N CYS A 136 -3.75 2.67 8.82
CA CYS A 136 -3.72 4.12 8.64
C CYS A 136 -3.26 4.49 7.22
N LYS A 137 -4.01 5.38 6.57
CA LYS A 137 -3.65 5.93 5.27
C LYS A 137 -3.70 7.44 5.28
N THR A 138 -2.84 8.04 4.47
CA THR A 138 -2.89 9.48 4.19
C THR A 138 -3.32 9.68 2.75
N MET A 139 -4.19 10.67 2.52
CA MET A 139 -4.83 10.88 1.22
C MET A 139 -4.81 12.36 0.86
N ASN A 140 -4.84 12.66 -0.44
CA ASN A 140 -5.20 14.00 -0.88
C ASN A 140 -6.70 14.23 -0.68
N ASP A 141 -7.12 15.49 -0.68
CA ASP A 141 -8.50 15.90 -0.43
C ASP A 141 -9.52 15.18 -1.32
N LYS A 142 -9.23 15.06 -2.62
CA LYS A 142 -10.11 14.34 -3.56
C LYS A 142 -10.33 12.88 -3.15
N SER A 143 -9.26 12.14 -2.86
CA SER A 143 -9.37 10.74 -2.45
C SER A 143 -10.02 10.61 -1.08
N TRP A 144 -9.68 11.51 -0.15
CA TRP A 144 -10.23 11.51 1.20
C TRP A 144 -11.74 11.72 1.19
N ARG A 145 -12.24 12.73 0.47
CA ARG A 145 -13.68 12.99 0.32
C ARG A 145 -14.43 11.82 -0.32
N GLU A 146 -13.82 11.15 -1.29
CA GLU A 146 -14.41 9.95 -1.89
C GLU A 146 -14.51 8.81 -0.87
N THR A 147 -13.47 8.59 -0.07
CA THR A 147 -13.45 7.60 1.01
C THR A 147 -14.50 7.92 2.08
N VAL A 148 -14.61 9.16 2.54
CA VAL A 148 -15.66 9.58 3.49
C VAL A 148 -17.06 9.33 2.92
N LYS A 149 -17.26 9.61 1.62
CA LYS A 149 -18.57 9.48 0.97
C LYS A 149 -18.99 8.03 0.75
N LYS A 150 -18.05 7.13 0.43
CA LYS A 150 -18.35 5.77 -0.08
C LYS A 150 -17.86 4.64 0.81
N GLY A 151 -17.05 4.93 1.83
CA GLY A 151 -16.30 3.95 2.59
C GLY A 151 -15.06 3.44 1.84
N VAL A 152 -14.09 2.91 2.60
CA VAL A 152 -12.81 2.44 2.05
C VAL A 152 -12.97 1.29 1.07
N ALA A 153 -13.92 0.39 1.29
CA ALA A 153 -14.13 -0.78 0.43
C ALA A 153 -14.49 -0.41 -1.01
N VAL A 154 -15.27 0.65 -1.20
CA VAL A 154 -15.68 1.12 -2.53
C VAL A 154 -14.68 2.13 -3.09
N ALA A 155 -14.23 3.09 -2.28
CA ALA A 155 -13.34 4.15 -2.74
C ALA A 155 -11.91 3.66 -3.02
N LYS A 156 -11.44 2.68 -2.23
CA LYS A 156 -10.07 2.14 -2.29
C LYS A 156 -10.09 0.61 -2.08
N PRO A 157 -10.59 -0.18 -3.04
CA PRO A 157 -10.68 -1.63 -2.92
C PRO A 157 -9.34 -2.31 -2.58
N VAL A 158 -8.22 -1.73 -3.00
CA VAL A 158 -6.87 -2.21 -2.66
C VAL A 158 -6.59 -2.18 -1.14
N TYR A 159 -7.11 -1.18 -0.41
CA TYR A 159 -6.93 -1.10 1.04
C TYR A 159 -7.86 -2.06 1.77
N ALA A 160 -9.08 -2.26 1.30
CA ALA A 160 -9.96 -3.30 1.85
C ALA A 160 -9.38 -4.71 1.64
N ALA A 161 -8.78 -4.97 0.48
CA ALA A 161 -8.05 -6.21 0.22
C ALA A 161 -6.86 -6.38 1.17
N GLN A 162 -6.07 -5.33 1.39
CA GLN A 162 -4.97 -5.32 2.35
C GLN A 162 -5.45 -5.68 3.76
N ILE A 163 -6.49 -4.99 4.26
CA ILE A 163 -7.07 -5.22 5.59
C ILE A 163 -7.56 -6.67 5.73
N ALA A 164 -8.33 -7.17 4.76
CA ALA A 164 -8.85 -8.54 4.80
C ALA A 164 -7.73 -9.59 4.84
N VAL A 165 -6.70 -9.44 4.00
CA VAL A 165 -5.53 -10.32 3.99
C VAL A 165 -4.81 -10.25 5.35
N TYR A 166 -4.63 -9.05 5.90
CA TYR A 166 -3.95 -8.90 7.19
C TYR A 166 -4.72 -9.57 8.32
N GLN A 167 -6.03 -9.37 8.43
CA GLN A 167 -6.85 -10.04 9.43
C GLN A 167 -6.75 -11.57 9.31
N ALA A 168 -6.84 -12.12 8.09
CA ALA A 168 -6.74 -13.56 7.87
C ALA A 168 -5.38 -14.13 8.29
N TYR A 169 -4.28 -13.50 7.91
CA TYR A 169 -2.93 -14.01 8.19
C TYR A 169 -2.42 -13.68 9.59
N MET A 170 -3.03 -12.72 10.28
CA MET A 170 -2.69 -12.40 11.67
C MET A 170 -3.46 -13.25 12.69
N GLU A 171 -4.54 -13.93 12.30
CA GLU A 171 -5.39 -14.74 13.19
C GLU A 171 -4.61 -15.76 14.04
N ALA A 172 -3.64 -16.46 13.43
CA ALA A 172 -2.83 -17.44 14.15
C ALA A 172 -1.94 -16.80 15.24
N ALA A 173 -1.51 -15.55 15.04
CA ALA A 173 -0.68 -14.81 15.99
C ALA A 173 -1.53 -14.01 17.01
N ILE A 174 -2.74 -13.60 16.63
CA ILE A 174 -3.65 -12.77 17.40
C ILE A 174 -5.07 -13.34 17.25
N PRO A 175 -5.42 -14.37 18.03
CA PRO A 175 -6.73 -15.00 17.95
C PRO A 175 -7.88 -14.00 18.14
N GLY A 176 -8.89 -14.08 17.28
CA GLY A 176 -10.06 -13.19 17.26
C GLY A 176 -9.89 -11.93 16.42
N ILE A 177 -8.71 -11.64 15.86
CA ILE A 177 -8.51 -10.45 15.02
C ILE A 177 -9.35 -10.49 13.73
N SER A 178 -9.67 -11.68 13.22
CA SER A 178 -10.56 -11.87 12.07
C SER A 178 -12.04 -11.97 12.43
N THR A 179 -12.38 -12.03 13.72
CA THR A 179 -13.78 -12.01 14.19
C THR A 179 -14.28 -10.60 14.51
N HIS A 180 -13.39 -9.61 14.55
CA HIS A 180 -13.73 -8.21 14.84
C HIS A 180 -13.47 -7.32 13.62
N PRO A 181 -14.19 -6.19 13.47
CA PRO A 181 -13.86 -5.21 12.46
C PRO A 181 -12.47 -4.60 12.68
N ALA A 182 -11.77 -4.31 11.59
CA ALA A 182 -10.57 -3.48 11.63
C ALA A 182 -10.94 -1.99 11.72
N LEU A 183 -10.14 -1.20 12.43
CA LEU A 183 -10.23 0.27 12.41
C LEU A 183 -9.38 0.80 11.26
N PHE A 184 -10.04 1.31 10.22
CA PHE A 184 -9.38 2.06 9.15
C PHE A 184 -9.35 3.55 9.49
N THR A 185 -8.19 4.18 9.36
CA THR A 185 -8.00 5.62 9.54
C THR A 185 -7.54 6.28 8.24
N ALA A 186 -8.15 7.40 7.87
CA ALA A 186 -7.70 8.22 6.76
C ALA A 186 -7.46 9.68 7.18
N ILE A 187 -6.24 10.17 6.97
CA ILE A 187 -5.84 11.56 7.22
C ILE A 187 -5.82 12.34 5.91
N ASN A 188 -6.55 13.44 5.84
CA ASN A 188 -6.50 14.36 4.72
C ASN A 188 -5.23 15.21 4.80
N LYS A 189 -4.32 15.07 3.83
CA LYS A 189 -3.05 15.81 3.81
C LYS A 189 -3.20 17.30 3.53
N ASP A 190 -4.33 17.69 2.94
CA ASP A 190 -4.60 19.08 2.58
C ASP A 190 -5.29 19.85 3.72
N THR A 191 -6.12 19.18 4.53
CA THR A 191 -6.93 19.83 5.58
C THR A 191 -6.66 19.34 7.01
N GLN A 192 -5.92 18.24 7.17
CA GLN A 192 -5.68 17.53 8.44
C GLN A 192 -6.95 16.95 9.09
N GLU A 193 -8.04 16.85 8.34
CA GLU A 193 -9.25 16.16 8.80
C GLU A 193 -9.00 14.65 8.93
N LEU A 194 -9.62 14.06 9.95
CA LEU A 194 -9.52 12.64 10.27
C LEU A 194 -10.82 11.93 9.91
N TRP A 195 -10.70 10.76 9.31
CA TRP A 195 -11.80 9.83 9.07
C TRP A 195 -11.50 8.49 9.70
N PHE A 196 -12.49 7.89 10.36
CA PHE A 196 -12.41 6.57 10.98
C PHE A 196 -13.58 5.71 10.49
N GLU A 197 -13.30 4.46 10.14
CA GLU A 197 -14.29 3.51 9.63
C GLU A 197 -14.00 2.11 10.19
N LEU A 198 -15.03 1.43 10.66
CA LEU A 198 -14.94 0.01 11.02
C LEU A 198 -15.16 -0.84 9.76
N VAL A 199 -14.17 -1.62 9.38
CA VAL A 199 -14.18 -2.48 8.21
C VAL A 199 -14.39 -3.93 8.65
N PRO A 200 -15.55 -4.55 8.37
CA PRO A 200 -15.79 -5.94 8.70
C PRO A 200 -14.80 -6.87 7.99
N PHE A 201 -14.44 -7.97 8.63
CA PHE A 201 -13.60 -8.98 8.00
C PHE A 201 -14.32 -9.60 6.79
N ASP A 202 -13.65 -9.59 5.64
CA ASP A 202 -14.10 -10.29 4.43
C ASP A 202 -13.14 -11.45 4.13
N GLY A 203 -13.44 -12.61 4.71
CA GLY A 203 -12.67 -13.84 4.48
C GLY A 203 -12.68 -14.30 3.02
N GLY A 204 -13.76 -14.02 2.28
CA GLY A 204 -13.84 -14.33 0.86
C GLY A 204 -12.87 -13.49 0.04
N LEU A 205 -12.77 -12.19 0.35
CA LEU A 205 -11.78 -11.30 -0.25
C LEU A 205 -10.36 -11.72 0.11
N ALA A 206 -10.09 -12.02 1.39
CA ALA A 206 -8.79 -12.50 1.84
C ALA A 206 -8.35 -13.75 1.05
N GLN A 207 -9.25 -14.74 0.90
CA GLN A 207 -8.97 -15.95 0.14
C GLN A 207 -8.67 -15.65 -1.34
N ARG A 208 -9.52 -14.88 -2.02
CA ARG A 208 -9.31 -14.52 -3.43
C ARG A 208 -7.97 -13.81 -3.67
N MET A 209 -7.59 -12.91 -2.76
CA MET A 209 -6.31 -12.19 -2.86
C MET A 209 -5.11 -13.10 -2.56
N SER A 210 -5.29 -14.10 -1.69
CA SER A 210 -4.27 -15.11 -1.40
C SER A 210 -4.05 -16.05 -2.58
N ASP A 211 -5.11 -16.56 -3.20
CA ASP A 211 -5.05 -17.41 -4.39
C ASP A 211 -4.37 -16.67 -5.55
N ARG A 212 -4.73 -15.40 -5.71
CA ARG A 212 -4.09 -14.50 -6.66
C ARG A 212 -2.59 -14.34 -6.41
N ALA A 213 -2.16 -14.17 -5.16
CA ALA A 213 -0.75 -14.07 -4.82
C ALA A 213 0.02 -15.33 -5.24
N VAL A 214 -0.55 -16.51 -4.93
CA VAL A 214 0.02 -17.80 -5.32
C VAL A 214 0.13 -17.91 -6.84
N ARG A 215 -0.92 -17.53 -7.59
CA ARG A 215 -0.91 -17.54 -9.06
C ARG A 215 0.20 -16.65 -9.63
N VAL A 216 0.35 -15.42 -9.11
CA VAL A 216 1.40 -14.48 -9.53
C VAL A 216 2.79 -15.09 -9.32
N ILE A 217 3.03 -15.67 -8.16
CA ILE A 217 4.32 -16.26 -7.81
C ILE A 217 4.61 -17.47 -8.72
N GLN A 218 3.68 -18.41 -8.82
CA GLN A 218 3.85 -19.63 -9.61
C GLN A 218 4.06 -19.34 -11.09
N ALA A 219 3.26 -18.44 -11.68
CA ALA A 219 3.44 -18.05 -13.08
C ALA A 219 4.81 -17.41 -13.31
N THR A 220 5.25 -16.55 -12.39
CA THR A 220 6.58 -15.92 -12.48
C THR A 220 7.71 -16.95 -12.41
N GLU A 221 7.63 -17.89 -11.46
CA GLU A 221 8.64 -18.94 -11.29
C GLU A 221 8.65 -19.94 -12.47
N ALA A 222 7.50 -20.15 -13.11
CA ALA A 222 7.37 -20.97 -14.32
C ALA A 222 7.81 -20.24 -15.62
N GLY A 223 8.15 -18.95 -15.54
CA GLY A 223 8.42 -18.13 -16.73
C GLY A 223 7.17 -17.84 -17.59
N GLU A 224 5.97 -18.07 -17.04
CA GLU A 224 4.71 -17.77 -17.69
C GLU A 224 4.34 -16.30 -17.47
N LEU A 225 4.10 -15.58 -18.56
CA LEU A 225 3.64 -14.20 -18.50
C LEU A 225 2.10 -14.15 -18.40
N LEU A 226 1.60 -13.68 -17.25
CA LEU A 226 0.16 -13.54 -17.01
C LEU A 226 -0.51 -12.61 -18.03
N PRO A 227 -1.82 -12.74 -18.29
CA PRO A 227 -2.53 -11.89 -19.22
C PRO A 227 -2.59 -10.44 -18.73
N ARG A 228 -2.81 -9.51 -19.67
CA ARG A 228 -3.08 -8.10 -19.33
C ARG A 228 -4.41 -8.01 -18.58
N GLY A 229 -4.45 -7.21 -17.52
CA GLY A 229 -5.70 -6.96 -16.76
C GLY A 229 -6.76 -6.21 -17.58
N PHE A 230 -6.34 -5.47 -18.60
CA PHE A 230 -7.21 -4.69 -19.47
C PHE A 230 -6.78 -4.89 -20.93
N VAL A 231 -7.76 -5.05 -21.83
CA VAL A 231 -7.53 -5.22 -23.27
C VAL A 231 -7.01 -3.91 -23.88
N ASP A 232 -7.68 -2.79 -23.56
CA ASP A 232 -7.29 -1.46 -24.03
C ASP A 232 -5.99 -1.00 -23.36
N PRO A 233 -4.90 -0.74 -24.12
CA PRO A 233 -3.66 -0.17 -23.59
C PRO A 233 -3.79 1.23 -22.99
N ASN A 234 -4.85 1.96 -23.31
CA ASN A 234 -5.13 3.30 -22.81
C ASN A 234 -6.14 3.32 -21.65
N HIS A 235 -6.52 2.14 -21.14
CA HIS A 235 -7.37 2.03 -19.95
C HIS A 235 -6.79 2.86 -18.79
N PHE A 236 -7.63 3.48 -17.97
CA PHE A 236 -7.16 4.50 -17.04
C PHE A 236 -6.11 3.98 -16.05
N GLU A 237 -6.24 2.76 -15.51
CA GLU A 237 -5.21 2.13 -14.65
C GLU A 237 -3.92 1.82 -15.41
N CYS A 238 -3.98 1.54 -16.72
CA CYS A 238 -2.77 1.33 -17.52
C CYS A 238 -1.95 2.63 -17.64
N ASN A 239 -2.61 3.79 -17.70
CA ASN A 239 -1.91 5.08 -17.79
C ASN A 239 -1.11 5.43 -16.52
N TRP A 240 -1.53 4.87 -15.38
CA TRP A 240 -0.84 4.99 -14.09
C TRP A 240 0.07 3.80 -13.77
N CYS A 241 0.22 2.85 -14.70
CA CYS A 241 1.08 1.69 -14.52
C CYS A 241 2.53 2.04 -14.87
N ASP A 242 3.48 1.61 -14.03
CA ASP A 242 4.91 1.84 -14.22
C ASP A 242 5.53 0.96 -15.33
N TRP A 243 4.76 0.00 -15.86
CA TRP A 243 5.17 -0.92 -16.91
C TRP A 243 4.25 -0.88 -18.13
N GLN A 244 3.55 0.23 -18.39
CA GLN A 244 2.63 0.35 -19.53
C GLN A 244 3.32 0.04 -20.88
N GLU A 245 4.44 0.68 -21.19
CA GLU A 245 5.17 0.51 -22.46
C GLU A 245 5.79 -0.89 -22.54
N ARG A 246 6.41 -1.36 -21.45
CA ARG A 246 6.88 -2.75 -21.34
C ARG A 246 5.73 -3.73 -21.59
N CYS A 247 4.59 -3.55 -20.94
CA CYS A 247 3.44 -4.44 -21.04
C CYS A 247 2.89 -4.53 -22.46
N GLN A 248 2.97 -3.44 -23.23
CA GLN A 248 2.58 -3.42 -24.64
C GLN A 248 3.59 -4.14 -25.54
N ARG A 249 4.89 -3.99 -25.27
CA ARG A 249 5.96 -4.66 -26.03
C ARG A 249 6.02 -6.17 -25.75
N VAL A 250 5.87 -6.55 -24.49
CA VAL A 250 5.97 -7.94 -24.04
C VAL A 250 4.60 -8.61 -24.20
N GLY A 251 4.43 -9.37 -25.28
CA GLY A 251 3.17 -10.04 -25.64
C GLY A 251 2.52 -9.53 -26.94
N GLY A 252 3.17 -8.62 -27.67
CA GLY A 252 2.78 -8.20 -29.02
C GLY A 252 3.15 -9.20 -30.13
N GLY A 253 3.37 -10.47 -29.79
CA GLY A 253 3.58 -11.55 -30.75
C GLY A 253 2.25 -12.14 -31.19
N ARG A 254 1.68 -11.60 -32.26
CA ARG A 254 1.03 -12.39 -33.30
C ARG A 254 1.75 -12.10 -34.60
#